data_AF-A0A7C8LWC1-F1
#
_entry.id   AF-A0A7C8LWC1-F1
#
_cell.length_a   1.000
_cell.length_b   1.000
_cell.length_c   1.000
_cell.angle_alpha   90.00
_cell.angle_beta   90.00
_cell.angle_gamma   90.00
#
_symmetry.space_group_name_H-M   'P 1'
#
loop_
_entity.id
_entity.type
_entity.pdbx_description
1 polymer ?
#
loop_
_entity_poly.entity_id
_entity_poly.type
_entity_poly.pdbx_seq_one_letter_code
_entity_poly.pdbx_strand_id
1 'polypeptide(L)'
;MNRVKAIFIAIMLLASVSSSYGASITPEKLIQSFNLRTVYSSYAQTLKMYCADYPKDFFDKKDIKVTQKSVVFESKTRYLKLEILDEDLVEMTDIIKGRSYSTKSQHPVFFDEKNKDIRTNETYIDYEIVPCVPFTEKCRRDMEED
;
A
#
# COMPACT_ATOMS: atom_id res chain seq x y z
N MET A 1 -20.90 1.39 -55.54
CA MET A 1 -21.34 1.21 -54.13
C MET A 1 -20.89 -0.17 -53.66
N ASN A 2 -20.44 -0.34 -52.41
CA ASN A 2 -20.06 -1.60 -51.73
C ASN A 2 -18.56 -1.84 -51.41
N ARG A 3 -17.79 -0.81 -51.05
CA ARG A 3 -16.49 -1.01 -50.34
C ARG A 3 -16.33 -0.24 -49.03
N VAL A 4 -17.27 0.66 -48.71
CA VAL A 4 -17.21 1.54 -47.52
C VAL A 4 -17.84 0.91 -46.27
N LYS A 5 -18.60 -0.19 -46.41
CA LYS A 5 -19.30 -0.81 -45.27
C LYS A 5 -18.46 -1.77 -44.41
N ALA A 6 -17.24 -2.10 -44.83
CA ALA A 6 -16.41 -3.10 -44.12
C ALA A 6 -15.40 -2.49 -43.13
N ILE A 7 -15.21 -1.17 -43.11
CA ILE A 7 -14.20 -0.53 -42.24
C ILE A 7 -14.79 -0.12 -40.88
N PHE A 8 -16.11 -0.04 -40.75
CA PHE A 8 -16.77 0.39 -39.49
C PHE A 8 -16.88 -0.68 -38.40
N ILE A 9 -16.51 -1.93 -38.67
CA ILE A 9 -16.65 -3.05 -37.70
C ILE A 9 -15.30 -3.43 -37.05
N ALA A 10 -14.17 -2.98 -37.59
CA ALA A 10 -12.85 -3.30 -37.03
C ALA A 10 -12.41 -2.41 -35.85
N ILE A 11 -13.14 -1.33 -35.54
CA ILE A 11 -12.79 -0.37 -34.48
C ILE A 11 -13.48 -0.70 -33.13
N MET A 12 -14.45 -1.61 -33.12
CA MET A 12 -15.30 -1.89 -31.95
C MET A 12 -14.93 -3.19 -31.21
N LEU A 13 -13.63 -3.53 -31.16
CA LEU A 13 -13.11 -4.72 -30.46
C LEU A 13 -11.82 -4.46 -29.68
N LEU A 14 -11.52 -3.19 -29.37
CA LEU A 14 -10.79 -2.87 -28.15
C LEU A 14 -11.78 -2.92 -26.99
N ALA A 15 -12.28 -4.14 -26.73
CA ALA A 15 -12.95 -4.44 -25.48
C ALA A 15 -11.91 -4.17 -24.39
N SER A 16 -12.05 -3.00 -23.77
CA SER A 16 -11.50 -2.71 -22.47
C SER A 16 -11.84 -3.90 -21.58
N VAL A 17 -10.86 -4.76 -21.33
CA VAL A 17 -10.82 -5.60 -20.15
C VAL A 17 -10.76 -4.63 -18.99
N SER A 18 -11.94 -4.12 -18.62
CA SER A 18 -12.19 -3.60 -17.30
C SER A 18 -12.11 -4.81 -16.39
N SER A 19 -10.88 -5.20 -16.03
CA SER A 19 -10.67 -6.02 -14.85
C SER A 19 -11.34 -5.23 -13.73
N SER A 20 -12.56 -5.61 -13.35
CA SER A 20 -13.12 -5.13 -12.11
C SER A 20 -12.10 -5.54 -11.06
N TYR A 21 -11.39 -4.57 -10.50
CA TYR A 21 -10.52 -4.79 -9.36
C TYR A 21 -11.38 -5.02 -8.11
N GLY A 22 -12.40 -5.88 -8.21
CA GLY A 22 -13.09 -6.50 -7.08
C GLY A 22 -12.29 -7.71 -6.58
N ALA A 23 -10.96 -7.63 -6.65
CA ALA A 23 -10.10 -8.73 -6.30
C ALA A 23 -9.83 -8.63 -4.80
N SER A 24 -10.28 -9.63 -4.04
CA SER A 24 -10.15 -9.74 -2.57
C SER A 24 -8.78 -9.29 -2.06
N ILE A 25 -8.75 -8.62 -0.91
CA ILE A 25 -7.52 -8.20 -0.26
C ILE A 25 -6.69 -9.45 0.07
N THR A 26 -5.40 -9.43 -0.31
CA THR A 26 -4.45 -10.51 0.02
C THR A 26 -3.20 -9.91 0.66
N PRO A 27 -2.42 -10.68 1.41
CA PRO A 27 -1.16 -10.21 2.00
C PRO A 27 -0.19 -9.63 0.94
N GLU A 28 -0.13 -10.22 -0.25
CA GLU A 28 0.69 -9.73 -1.36
C GLU A 28 0.23 -8.36 -1.84
N LYS A 29 -1.08 -8.14 -1.95
CA LYS A 29 -1.62 -6.82 -2.30
C LYS A 29 -1.37 -5.80 -1.21
N LEU A 30 -1.45 -6.18 0.06
CA LEU A 30 -1.11 -5.28 1.16
C LEU A 30 0.35 -4.83 1.07
N ILE A 31 1.28 -5.73 0.75
CA ILE A 31 2.68 -5.37 0.51
C ILE A 31 2.82 -4.42 -0.68
N GLN A 32 2.11 -4.70 -1.77
CA GLN A 32 2.33 -4.04 -3.05
C GLN A 32 1.63 -2.69 -3.21
N SER A 33 0.49 -2.51 -2.56
CA SER A 33 -0.43 -1.42 -2.85
C SER A 33 -1.17 -0.87 -1.64
N PHE A 34 -0.94 -1.33 -0.39
CA PHE A 34 -1.55 -0.65 0.76
C PHE A 34 -0.86 0.70 0.99
N ASN A 35 -1.61 1.79 0.87
CA ASN A 35 -1.08 3.13 1.00
C ASN A 35 -0.96 3.53 2.48
N LEU A 36 0.25 3.52 3.01
CA LEU A 36 0.52 3.81 4.43
C LEU A 36 0.24 5.29 4.80
N ARG A 37 0.06 6.20 3.84
CA ARG A 37 -0.38 7.58 4.10
C ARG A 37 -1.85 7.68 4.49
N THR A 38 -2.61 6.62 4.27
CA THR A 38 -4.03 6.52 4.64
C THR A 38 -4.22 5.92 6.04
N VAL A 39 -3.14 5.75 6.81
CA VAL A 39 -3.21 5.28 8.20
C VAL A 39 -2.28 6.07 9.11
N TYR A 40 -2.70 6.31 10.36
CA TYR A 40 -1.79 6.83 11.38
C TYR A 40 -0.81 5.73 11.82
N SER A 41 0.49 5.97 11.65
CA SER A 41 1.54 5.03 12.03
C SER A 41 2.79 5.72 12.54
N SER A 42 3.68 4.95 13.16
CA SER A 42 5.03 5.36 13.56
C SER A 42 5.89 5.80 12.36
N TYR A 43 5.49 5.44 11.13
CA TYR A 43 6.15 5.83 9.89
C TYR A 43 5.70 7.18 9.34
N ALA A 44 4.75 7.89 10.00
CA ALA A 44 4.19 9.13 9.48
C ALA A 44 5.24 10.19 9.11
N GLN A 45 6.30 10.34 9.92
CA GLN A 45 7.38 11.28 9.60
C GLN A 45 8.19 10.83 8.38
N THR A 46 8.52 9.55 8.28
CA THR A 46 9.17 8.97 7.11
C THR A 46 8.33 9.19 5.86
N LEU A 47 7.02 8.91 5.93
CA LEU A 47 6.07 9.07 4.82
C LEU A 47 5.93 10.54 4.38
N LYS A 48 6.06 11.50 5.30
CA LYS A 48 6.09 12.93 4.95
C LYS A 48 7.35 13.32 4.19
N MET A 49 8.50 12.75 4.55
CA MET A 49 9.78 13.10 3.96
C MET A 49 10.04 12.40 2.62
N TYR A 50 9.60 11.14 2.48
CA TYR A 50 10.00 10.27 1.38
C TYR A 50 8.85 9.90 0.44
N CYS A 51 9.17 9.78 -0.86
CA CYS A 51 8.25 9.33 -1.90
C CYS A 51 8.17 7.79 -1.94
N ALA A 52 7.82 7.21 -0.80
CA ALA A 52 7.56 5.79 -0.63
C ALA A 52 6.21 5.71 0.05
N ASP A 53 5.26 4.99 -0.52
CA ASP A 53 3.86 5.04 -0.06
C ASP A 53 3.37 3.65 0.35
N TYR A 54 4.05 2.62 -0.13
CA TYR A 54 3.68 1.23 0.04
C TYR A 54 4.71 0.49 0.88
N PRO A 55 4.32 -0.56 1.64
CA PRO A 55 5.27 -1.31 2.45
C PRO A 55 6.48 -1.83 1.64
N LYS A 56 6.29 -2.29 0.40
CA LYS A 56 7.38 -2.74 -0.48
C LYS A 56 8.47 -1.70 -0.74
N ASP A 57 8.17 -0.40 -0.58
CA ASP A 57 9.11 0.68 -0.86
C ASP A 57 10.08 0.87 0.32
N PHE A 58 9.64 0.50 1.52
CA PHE A 58 10.36 0.73 2.78
C PHE A 58 11.10 -0.51 3.28
N PHE A 59 10.46 -1.67 3.18
CA PHE A 59 10.93 -2.88 3.82
C PHE A 59 11.70 -3.79 2.86
N ASP A 60 12.84 -4.27 3.30
CA ASP A 60 13.57 -5.32 2.58
C ASP A 60 12.77 -6.62 2.59
N LYS A 61 12.78 -7.35 1.47
CA LYS A 61 12.09 -8.65 1.37
C LYS A 61 12.48 -9.65 2.46
N LYS A 62 13.71 -9.57 2.98
CA LYS A 62 14.22 -10.44 4.05
C LYS A 62 13.50 -10.21 5.39
N ASP A 63 12.92 -9.02 5.57
CA ASP A 63 12.23 -8.59 6.80
C ASP A 63 10.71 -8.78 6.70
N ILE A 64 10.24 -9.33 5.57
CA ILE A 64 8.82 -9.59 5.30
C ILE A 64 8.53 -11.07 5.55
N LYS A 65 7.63 -11.34 6.49
CA LYS A 65 7.08 -12.68 6.75
C LYS A 65 5.62 -12.69 6.31
N VAL A 66 5.28 -13.59 5.39
CA VAL A 66 3.94 -13.71 4.82
C VAL A 66 3.28 -15.00 5.27
N THR A 67 2.02 -14.91 5.65
CA THR A 67 1.13 -16.04 5.93
C THR A 67 -0.11 -15.93 5.04
N GLN A 68 -1.05 -16.86 5.14
CA GLN A 68 -2.29 -16.79 4.35
C GLN A 68 -3.15 -15.55 4.64
N LYS A 69 -3.09 -14.99 5.86
CA LYS A 69 -3.95 -13.88 6.30
C LYS A 69 -3.20 -12.66 6.81
N SER A 70 -1.87 -12.71 6.86
CA SER A 70 -1.11 -11.60 7.41
C SER A 70 0.25 -11.43 6.76
N VAL A 71 0.72 -10.19 6.78
CA VAL A 71 2.11 -9.84 6.52
C VAL A 71 2.69 -9.16 7.75
N VAL A 72 3.90 -9.56 8.12
CA VAL A 72 4.70 -8.95 9.19
C VAL A 72 5.96 -8.36 8.57
N PHE A 73 6.21 -7.09 8.85
CA PHE A 73 7.44 -6.38 8.57
C PHE A 73 8.18 -6.20 9.90
N GLU A 74 9.34 -6.82 10.05
CA GLU A 74 10.05 -6.84 11.32
C GLU A 74 11.54 -6.53 11.16
N SER A 75 11.97 -5.43 11.78
CA SER A 75 13.38 -5.06 11.90
C SER A 75 13.84 -5.15 13.36
N LYS A 76 15.07 -4.67 13.65
CA LYS A 76 15.59 -4.55 15.02
C LYS A 76 14.79 -3.57 15.87
N THR A 77 14.28 -2.48 15.29
CA THR A 77 13.65 -1.36 15.99
C THR A 77 12.15 -1.22 15.73
N ARG A 78 11.62 -1.91 14.72
CA ARG A 78 10.20 -1.79 14.33
C ARG A 78 9.53 -3.14 14.14
N TYR A 79 8.23 -3.16 14.40
CA TYR A 79 7.34 -4.27 14.07
C TYR A 79 6.03 -3.69 13.52
N LEU A 80 5.68 -4.09 12.30
CA LEU A 80 4.41 -3.76 11.65
C LEU A 80 3.75 -5.06 11.21
N LYS A 81 2.55 -5.35 11.68
CA LYS A 81 1.72 -6.47 11.20
C LYS A 81 0.46 -5.91 10.55
N LEU A 82 0.15 -6.39 9.36
CA LEU A 82 -1.15 -6.22 8.73
C LEU A 82 -1.84 -7.58 8.68
N GLU A 83 -2.99 -7.71 9.33
CA GLU A 83 -3.78 -8.94 9.41
C GLU A 83 -5.16 -8.73 8.81
N ILE A 84 -5.52 -9.58 7.86
CA ILE A 84 -6.82 -9.57 7.19
C ILE A 84 -7.81 -10.28 8.12
N LEU A 85 -8.71 -9.49 8.70
CA LEU A 85 -9.78 -9.98 9.56
C LEU A 85 -10.99 -10.41 8.74
N ASP A 86 -11.30 -9.67 7.67
CA ASP A 86 -12.40 -9.92 6.75
C ASP A 86 -12.04 -9.45 5.33
N GLU A 87 -12.95 -9.59 4.35
CA GLU A 87 -12.73 -9.24 2.94
C GLU A 87 -12.24 -7.80 2.72
N ASP A 88 -12.70 -6.87 3.55
CA ASP A 88 -12.44 -5.43 3.49
C ASP A 88 -11.94 -4.86 4.84
N LEU A 89 -11.50 -5.71 5.76
CA LEU A 89 -11.07 -5.27 7.10
C LEU A 89 -9.66 -5.75 7.43
N VAL A 90 -8.77 -4.79 7.70
CA VAL A 90 -7.37 -5.05 8.07
C VAL A 90 -7.09 -4.52 9.47
N GLU A 91 -6.52 -5.35 10.32
CA GLU A 91 -5.94 -4.97 11.60
C GLU A 91 -4.45 -4.64 11.43
N MET A 92 -4.06 -3.45 11.89
CA MET A 92 -2.68 -3.00 11.93
C MET A 92 -2.16 -3.05 13.36
N THR A 93 -1.05 -3.74 13.58
CA THR A 93 -0.24 -3.65 14.81
C THR A 93 1.07 -2.96 14.47
N ASP A 94 1.39 -1.85 15.14
CA ASP A 94 2.56 -1.03 14.87
C ASP A 94 3.29 -0.71 16.18
N ILE A 95 4.56 -1.13 16.28
CA ILE A 95 5.34 -1.09 17.50
C ILE A 95 6.74 -0.55 17.18
N ILE A 96 7.19 0.40 18.02
CA ILE A 96 8.59 0.79 18.09
C ILE A 96 9.25 0.02 19.23
N LYS A 97 10.11 -0.95 18.89
CA LYS A 97 10.80 -1.81 19.86
C LYS A 97 11.68 -0.94 20.77
N GLY A 98 11.54 -1.11 22.09
CA GLY A 98 12.29 -0.33 23.09
C GLY A 98 11.73 1.07 23.37
N ARG A 99 10.59 1.46 22.78
CA ARG A 99 9.89 2.72 23.10
C ARG A 99 8.44 2.45 23.55
N SER A 100 7.74 3.50 23.99
CA SER A 100 6.35 3.39 24.47
C SER A 100 5.30 3.32 23.35
N TYR A 101 5.70 3.55 22.10
CA TYR A 101 4.77 3.49 20.96
C TYR A 101 4.43 2.03 20.65
N SER A 102 3.16 1.68 20.86
CA SER A 102 2.57 0.40 20.50
C SER A 102 1.08 0.62 20.23
N THR A 103 0.67 0.46 18.99
CA THR A 103 -0.71 0.67 18.56
C THR A 103 -1.28 -0.57 17.91
N LYS A 104 -2.59 -0.76 18.10
CA LYS A 104 -3.39 -1.80 17.46
C LYS A 104 -4.71 -1.19 17.02
N SER A 105 -4.98 -1.20 15.71
CA SER A 105 -6.13 -0.52 15.11
C SER A 105 -6.71 -1.32 13.95
N GLN A 106 -8.00 -1.15 13.68
CA GLN A 106 -8.70 -1.80 12.59
C GLN A 106 -9.11 -0.77 11.55
N HIS A 107 -8.93 -1.11 10.29
CA HIS A 107 -9.13 -0.22 9.17
C HIS A 107 -9.99 -0.92 8.10
N PRO A 108 -11.20 -0.40 7.83
CA PRO A 108 -11.88 -0.70 6.58
C PRO A 108 -11.00 -0.27 5.42
N VAL A 109 -10.81 -1.15 4.45
CA VAL A 109 -9.98 -0.92 3.28
C VAL A 109 -10.77 -1.10 1.99
N PHE A 110 -10.43 -0.33 0.99
CA PHE A 110 -10.99 -0.45 -0.34
C PHE A 110 -9.91 -0.22 -1.39
N PHE A 111 -10.15 -0.70 -2.60
CA PHE A 111 -9.31 -0.39 -3.75
C PHE A 111 -9.76 0.94 -4.36
N ASP A 112 -8.86 1.91 -4.41
CA ASP A 112 -9.09 3.21 -5.03
C ASP A 112 -8.76 3.15 -6.53
N GLU A 113 -9.80 3.17 -7.36
CA GLU A 113 -9.65 3.05 -8.81
C GLU A 113 -8.91 4.21 -9.47
N LYS A 114 -8.85 5.39 -8.83
CA LYS A 114 -8.18 6.57 -9.36
C LYS A 114 -6.66 6.44 -9.18
N ASN A 115 -6.22 6.06 -7.99
CA ASN A 115 -4.82 5.96 -7.61
C ASN A 115 -4.24 4.55 -7.83
N LYS A 116 -5.10 3.56 -8.10
CA LYS A 116 -4.74 2.15 -8.30
C LYS A 116 -4.03 1.52 -7.10
N ASP A 117 -4.44 1.90 -5.89
CA ASP A 117 -3.90 1.42 -4.62
C ASP A 117 -5.02 1.03 -3.61
N ILE A 118 -4.64 0.37 -2.52
CA ILE A 118 -5.54 0.05 -1.41
C ILE A 118 -5.44 1.17 -0.38
N ARG A 119 -6.57 1.72 0.02
CA ARG A 119 -6.67 2.85 0.95
C ARG A 119 -7.63 2.53 2.09
N THR A 120 -7.50 3.29 3.17
CA THR A 120 -8.58 3.43 4.16
C THR A 120 -9.45 4.64 3.80
N ASN A 121 -10.55 4.83 4.53
CA ASN A 121 -11.44 6.00 4.37
C ASN A 121 -10.77 7.33 4.76
N GLU A 122 -9.57 7.29 5.31
CA GLU A 122 -8.85 8.45 5.83
C GLU A 122 -7.66 8.79 4.93
N THR A 123 -7.30 10.07 4.85
CA THR A 123 -6.04 10.52 4.23
C THR A 123 -5.30 11.37 5.25
N TYR A 124 -4.33 10.77 5.93
CA TYR A 124 -3.61 11.42 7.02
C TYR A 124 -2.47 12.30 6.52
N ILE A 125 -1.87 11.94 5.38
CA ILE A 125 -0.78 12.68 4.76
C ILE A 125 -1.18 12.96 3.31
N ASP A 126 -1.48 14.23 3.03
CA ASP A 126 -1.82 14.69 1.68
C ASP A 126 -0.54 14.91 0.85
N TYR A 127 -0.51 14.33 -0.34
CA TYR A 127 0.64 14.39 -1.27
C TYR A 127 0.81 15.77 -1.90
N GLU A 128 -0.28 16.52 -2.09
CA GLU A 128 -0.23 17.83 -2.78
C GLU A 128 0.50 18.91 -1.97
N ILE A 129 0.76 18.65 -0.68
CA ILE A 129 1.22 19.66 0.28
C ILE A 129 2.72 19.55 0.58
N VAL A 130 3.36 18.37 0.40
CA VAL A 130 4.74 18.15 0.86
C VAL A 130 5.61 17.56 -0.27
N PRO A 131 6.55 18.34 -0.85
CA PRO A 131 7.54 17.77 -1.75
C PRO A 131 8.37 16.73 -1.00
N CYS A 132 8.32 15.49 -1.46
CA CYS A 132 9.07 14.38 -0.90
C CYS A 132 10.37 14.13 -1.67
N VAL A 133 11.34 13.47 -1.03
CA VAL A 133 12.57 13.01 -1.67
C VAL A 133 12.49 11.51 -1.97
N PRO A 134 13.17 10.99 -3.01
CA PRO A 134 13.18 9.56 -3.28
C PRO A 134 13.68 8.75 -2.08
N PHE A 135 13.02 7.63 -1.78
CA PHE A 135 13.48 6.71 -0.75
C PHE A 135 14.68 5.91 -1.28
N THR A 136 15.79 5.91 -0.54
CA THR A 136 17.03 5.23 -0.93
C THR A 136 17.47 4.19 0.09
N GLU A 137 18.45 3.36 -0.26
CA GLU A 137 19.09 2.43 0.67
C GLU A 137 19.64 3.12 1.92
N LYS A 138 20.17 4.34 1.75
CA LYS A 138 20.64 5.15 2.88
C LYS A 138 19.48 5.49 3.82
N CYS A 139 18.33 5.90 3.26
CA CYS A 139 17.13 6.22 4.05
C CYS A 139 16.66 5.01 4.87
N ARG A 140 16.72 3.81 4.29
CA ARG A 140 16.37 2.57 5.02
C ARG A 140 17.31 2.33 6.20
N ARG A 141 18.62 2.44 5.99
CA ARG A 141 19.62 2.27 7.07
C ARG A 141 19.41 3.29 8.19
N ASP A 142 19.23 4.55 7.82
CA ASP A 142 19.01 5.63 8.80
C ASP A 142 17.74 5.36 9.65
N MET A 143 16.69 4.75 9.08
CA MET A 143 15.48 4.35 9.83
C MET A 143 15.67 3.16 10.77
N GLU A 144 16.60 2.25 10.48
CA GLU A 144 16.87 1.08 11.31
C GLU A 144 17.77 1.40 12.51
N GLU A 145 18.51 2.51 12.44
CA GLU A 145 19.43 2.98 13.48
C GLU A 145 18.73 3.88 14.54
N ASP A 146 17.50 4.34 14.29
CA ASP A 146 16.66 5.20 15.17
C ASP A 146 15.68 4.45 16.11
#